data_AF-A0A3D5MX79-F1
#
_entry.id   AF-A0A3D5MX79-F1
#
_cell.length_a   1.000
_cell.length_b   1.000
_cell.length_c   1.000
_cell.angle_alpha   90.00
_cell.angle_beta   90.00
_cell.angle_gamma   90.00
#
_symmetry.space_group_name_H-M   'P 1'
#
loop_
_entity.id
_entity.type
_entity.pdbx_description
1 polymer ?
#
loop_
_entity_poly.entity_id
_entity_poly.type
_entity_poly.pdbx_seq_one_letter_code
_entity_poly.pdbx_strand_id
1 'polypeptide(L)'
;MENKLYYNEIIDYMCRYYDVTSEELIEVLNTKENIYIFLLLLKKHNCLNVKRLKDKYKFQEKIRIKNRLQKAEEMLLINTFFREKYFRIENYIEKNYANAKKTLDINNNM
;
A
#
# COMPACT_ATOMS: atom_id res chain seq x y z
N MET A 1 -14.20 -6.18 12.26
CA MET A 1 -13.33 -5.09 12.77
C MET A 1 -12.45 -4.63 11.62
N GLU A 2 -12.65 -3.43 11.08
CA GLU A 2 -11.70 -2.85 10.13
C GLU A 2 -10.43 -2.44 10.89
N ASN A 3 -9.38 -3.26 10.78
CA ASN A 3 -8.05 -2.85 11.19
C ASN A 3 -7.53 -1.81 10.18
N LYS A 4 -7.57 -0.53 10.57
CA LYS A 4 -7.07 0.57 9.75
C LYS A 4 -5.59 0.78 10.05
N LEU A 5 -4.76 0.55 9.04
CA LEU A 5 -3.35 0.91 9.04
C LEU A 5 -3.19 2.39 8.71
N TYR A 6 -2.24 3.04 9.37
CA TYR A 6 -1.80 4.36 9.01
C TYR A 6 -0.93 4.33 7.75
N TYR A 7 -0.91 5.46 7.05
CA TYR A 7 -0.12 5.65 5.83
C TYR A 7 1.33 5.18 5.98
N ASN A 8 2.00 5.53 7.08
CA ASN A 8 3.41 5.18 7.30
C ASN A 8 3.61 3.67 7.52
N GLU A 9 2.64 2.98 8.11
CA GLU A 9 2.72 1.52 8.30
C GLU A 9 2.61 0.79 6.96
N ILE A 10 1.74 1.24 6.06
CA ILE A 10 1.63 0.67 4.71
C ILE A 10 2.95 0.89 3.94
N ILE A 11 3.56 2.06 4.06
CA ILE A 11 4.88 2.33 3.47
C ILE A 11 5.91 1.37 4.03
N ASP A 12 6.01 1.24 5.35
CA ASP A 12 6.98 0.37 6.02
C ASP A 12 6.80 -1.10 5.62
N TYR A 13 5.57 -1.62 5.61
CA TYR A 13 5.34 -2.99 5.16
C TYR A 13 5.63 -3.18 3.67
N MET A 14 5.38 -2.17 2.83
CA MET A 14 5.78 -2.25 1.42
C MET A 14 7.30 -2.26 1.26
N CYS A 15 8.01 -1.40 1.98
CA CYS A 15 9.48 -1.41 2.02
C CYS A 15 10.02 -2.80 2.40
N ARG A 16 9.48 -3.41 3.47
CA ARG A 16 9.86 -4.77 3.89
C ARG A 16 9.49 -5.85 2.88
N TYR A 17 8.34 -5.74 2.23
CA TYR A 17 7.91 -6.72 1.22
C TYR A 17 8.82 -6.72 -0.01
N TYR A 18 9.27 -5.55 -0.45
CA TYR A 18 10.15 -5.40 -1.62
C TYR A 18 11.65 -5.43 -1.27
N ASP A 19 11.99 -5.52 0.01
CA ASP A 19 13.35 -5.44 0.53
C ASP A 19 14.07 -4.15 0.08
N VAL A 20 13.39 -3.01 0.28
CA VAL A 20 13.87 -1.68 -0.11
C VAL A 20 13.73 -0.70 1.05
N THR A 21 14.54 0.35 1.04
CA THR A 21 14.41 1.50 1.94
C THR A 21 13.20 2.38 1.57
N SER A 22 12.89 3.36 2.42
CA SER A 22 11.77 4.27 2.19
C SER A 22 12.02 5.23 1.02
N GLU A 23 13.30 5.51 0.78
CA GLU A 23 13.86 6.32 -0.29
C GLU A 23 13.79 5.56 -1.62
N GLU A 24 14.15 4.28 -1.62
CA GLU A 24 14.12 3.40 -2.79
C GLU A 24 12.70 2.95 -3.18
N LEU A 25 11.72 3.06 -2.28
CA LEU A 25 10.34 2.71 -2.59
C LEU A 25 9.78 3.48 -3.80
N ILE A 26 10.29 4.68 -4.07
CA ILE A 26 9.91 5.43 -5.27
C ILE A 26 10.26 4.67 -6.56
N GLU A 27 11.38 3.94 -6.58
CA GLU A 27 11.81 3.13 -7.73
C GLU A 27 10.87 1.94 -7.93
N VAL A 28 10.44 1.29 -6.85
CA VAL A 28 9.40 0.26 -6.91
C VAL A 28 8.10 0.85 -7.48
N LEU A 29 7.76 2.07 -7.08
CA LEU A 29 6.59 2.82 -7.54
C LEU A 29 6.79 3.51 -8.90
N ASN A 30 7.86 3.24 -9.65
CA ASN A 30 8.00 3.75 -11.03
C ASN A 30 7.14 2.98 -12.04
N THR A 31 6.72 1.75 -11.71
CA THR A 31 5.82 0.98 -12.58
C THR A 31 4.36 1.33 -12.33
N LYS A 32 3.57 1.46 -13.41
CA LYS A 32 2.13 1.70 -13.34
C LYS A 32 1.42 0.66 -12.47
N GLU A 33 1.84 -0.59 -12.57
CA GLU A 33 1.29 -1.71 -11.80
C GLU A 33 1.48 -1.51 -10.29
N ASN A 34 2.71 -1.25 -9.84
CA ASN A 34 2.98 -1.07 -8.40
C ASN A 34 2.34 0.21 -7.86
N ILE A 35 2.22 1.27 -8.65
CA ILE A 35 1.47 2.47 -8.27
C ILE A 35 0.01 2.12 -7.99
N TYR A 36 -0.60 1.31 -8.85
CA TYR A 36 -2.01 0.95 -8.73
C TYR A 36 -2.26 0.10 -7.49
N ILE A 37 -1.40 -0.88 -7.25
CA ILE A 37 -1.42 -1.68 -6.01
C ILE A 37 -1.31 -0.76 -4.80
N PHE A 38 -0.34 0.15 -4.80
CA PHE A 38 -0.13 1.07 -3.68
C PHE A 38 -1.36 1.96 -3.42
N LEU A 39 -1.97 2.50 -4.47
CA LEU A 39 -3.20 3.31 -4.35
C LEU A 39 -4.38 2.50 -3.79
N LEU A 40 -4.53 1.24 -4.21
CA LEU A 40 -5.58 0.35 -3.71
C LEU A 40 -5.38 0.04 -2.22
N LEU A 41 -4.15 -0.25 -1.80
CA LEU A 41 -3.81 -0.49 -0.39
C LEU A 41 -4.14 0.73 0.49
N LEU A 42 -3.71 1.92 0.06
CA LEU A 42 -4.03 3.16 0.76
C LEU A 42 -5.53 3.44 0.83
N LYS A 43 -6.28 3.13 -0.24
CA LYS A 43 -7.74 3.26 -0.25
C LYS A 43 -8.38 2.30 0.73
N LYS A 44 -8.01 1.01 0.71
CA LYS A 44 -8.56 -0.03 1.59
C LYS A 44 -8.45 0.34 3.07
N HIS A 45 -7.32 0.91 3.49
CA HIS A 45 -7.12 1.33 4.88
C HIS A 45 -7.58 2.78 5.17
N ASN A 46 -8.27 3.43 4.23
CA ASN A 46 -8.79 4.80 4.37
C ASN A 46 -7.70 5.86 4.68
N CYS A 47 -6.48 5.66 4.20
CA CYS A 47 -5.33 6.56 4.44
C CYS A 47 -4.75 7.15 3.16
N LEU A 48 -5.51 7.13 2.05
CA LEU A 48 -5.13 7.75 0.79
C LEU A 48 -5.09 9.28 0.93
N ASN A 49 -3.88 9.84 1.01
CA ASN A 49 -3.66 11.29 1.08
C ASN A 49 -2.95 11.80 -0.18
N VAL A 50 -3.73 12.45 -1.06
CA VAL A 50 -3.24 12.98 -2.34
C VAL A 50 -2.11 13.99 -2.17
N LYS A 51 -2.15 14.84 -1.14
CA LYS A 51 -1.12 15.86 -0.90
C LYS A 51 0.22 15.19 -0.56
N ARG A 52 0.22 14.28 0.42
CA ARG A 52 1.43 13.50 0.79
C ARG A 52 2.02 12.72 -0.37
N LEU A 53 1.16 12.12 -1.20
CA LEU A 53 1.57 11.38 -2.39
C LEU A 53 2.26 12.26 -3.43
N LYS A 54 1.78 13.49 -3.62
CA LYS A 54 2.42 14.47 -4.51
C LYS A 54 3.76 14.92 -3.98
N ASP A 55 3.82 15.26 -2.69
CA ASP A 55 5.02 15.82 -2.06
C ASP A 55 6.15 14.78 -1.98
N LYS A 56 5.85 13.52 -1.62
CA LYS A 56 6.86 12.47 -1.43
C LYS A 56 7.23 11.72 -2.72
N TYR A 57 6.27 11.45 -3.59
CA TYR A 57 6.48 10.57 -4.76
C TYR A 57 6.39 11.29 -6.10
N LYS A 58 6.25 12.63 -6.11
CA LYS A 58 6.15 13.46 -7.33
C LYS A 58 5.18 12.88 -8.37
N PHE A 59 4.04 12.32 -7.95
CA PHE A 59 3.08 11.68 -8.87
C PHE A 59 2.40 12.63 -9.89
N GLN A 60 2.69 13.93 -9.82
CA GLN A 60 2.32 14.93 -10.82
C GLN A 60 3.33 14.75 -11.96
N GLU A 61 2.96 14.49 -13.22
CA GLU A 61 2.35 15.55 -14.01
C GLU A 61 1.32 15.10 -15.06
N LYS A 62 1.16 13.81 -15.42
CA LYS A 62 0.32 13.46 -16.60
C LYS A 62 -1.11 12.98 -16.34
N ILE A 63 -1.49 12.47 -15.14
CA ILE A 63 -2.85 11.94 -14.86
C ILE A 63 -3.25 12.09 -13.38
N ARG A 64 -4.50 12.52 -13.09
CA ARG A 64 -5.08 12.69 -11.74
C ARG A 64 -5.10 11.36 -10.94
N ILE A 65 -4.73 11.38 -9.65
CA ILE A 65 -4.73 10.19 -8.75
C ILE A 65 -6.08 9.45 -8.78
N LYS A 66 -7.20 10.20 -8.82
CA LYS A 66 -8.56 9.61 -8.96
C LYS A 66 -8.69 8.71 -10.19
N ASN A 67 -8.17 9.13 -11.34
CA ASN A 67 -8.24 8.34 -12.58
C ASN A 67 -7.32 7.10 -12.50
N ARG A 68 -6.17 7.21 -11.83
CA ARG A 68 -5.28 6.05 -11.59
C ARG A 68 -5.95 5.04 -10.67
N LEU A 69 -6.61 5.52 -9.62
CA LEU A 69 -7.35 4.67 -8.68
C LEU A 69 -8.50 3.94 -9.39
N GLN A 70 -9.30 4.64 -10.20
CA GLN A 70 -10.36 4.01 -10.99
C GLN A 70 -9.82 2.91 -11.91
N LYS A 71 -8.71 3.18 -12.62
CA LYS A 71 -8.04 2.18 -13.46
C LYS A 71 -7.46 1.01 -12.66
N ALA A 72 -7.01 1.26 -11.42
CA ALA A 72 -6.52 0.21 -10.53
C ALA A 72 -7.67 -0.73 -10.12
N GLU A 73 -8.84 -0.17 -9.82
CA GLU A 73 -10.06 -0.93 -9.51
C GLU A 73 -10.51 -1.77 -10.71
N GLU A 74 -10.51 -1.19 -11.90
CA GLU A 74 -10.77 -1.93 -13.15
C GLU A 74 -9.77 -3.08 -13.34
N MET A 75 -8.46 -2.82 -13.17
CA MET A 75 -7.43 -3.85 -13.27
C MET A 75 -7.61 -4.98 -12.25
N LEU A 76 -8.06 -4.66 -11.03
CA LEU A 76 -8.35 -5.66 -10.01
C LEU A 76 -9.43 -6.64 -10.47
N LEU A 77 -10.42 -6.17 -11.24
CA LEU A 77 -11.51 -7.00 -11.76
C LEU A 77 -11.08 -7.85 -12.96
N ILE A 78 -10.38 -7.24 -13.93
CA ILE A 78 -10.15 -7.88 -15.24
C ILE A 78 -8.83 -8.63 -15.35
N ASN A 79 -7.81 -8.30 -14.55
CA ASN A 79 -6.47 -8.84 -14.69
C ASN A 79 -6.12 -9.75 -13.50
N THR A 80 -6.10 -11.07 -13.75
CA THR A 80 -5.84 -12.09 -12.73
C THR A 80 -4.45 -11.95 -12.09
N PHE A 81 -3.39 -11.75 -12.90
CA PHE A 81 -2.03 -11.62 -12.38
C PHE A 81 -1.88 -10.40 -11.47
N PHE A 82 -2.43 -9.26 -11.90
CA PHE A 82 -2.47 -8.03 -11.10
C PHE A 82 -3.22 -8.27 -9.78
N ARG A 83 -4.39 -8.91 -9.84
CA ARG A 83 -5.23 -9.22 -8.68
C ARG A 83 -4.51 -10.14 -7.69
N GLU A 84 -3.85 -11.19 -8.17
CA GLU A 84 -3.06 -12.09 -7.33
C GLU A 84 -1.89 -11.36 -6.66
N LYS A 85 -1.20 -10.50 -7.40
CA LYS A 85 -0.10 -9.68 -6.86
C LYS A 85 -0.60 -8.72 -5.77
N TYR A 86 -1.74 -8.05 -6.00
CA TYR A 86 -2.40 -7.21 -5.00
C TYR A 86 -2.70 -8.01 -3.72
N PHE A 87 -3.40 -9.14 -3.83
CA PHE A 87 -3.77 -9.95 -2.67
C PHE A 87 -2.57 -10.54 -1.95
N ARG A 88 -1.49 -10.88 -2.66
CA ARG A 88 -0.26 -11.36 -2.03
C ARG A 88 0.37 -10.30 -1.12
N ILE A 89 0.45 -9.06 -1.59
CA ILE A 89 1.01 -7.93 -0.81
C ILE A 89 0.08 -7.57 0.34
N GLU A 90 -1.23 -7.51 0.09
CA GLU A 90 -2.24 -7.28 1.11
C GLU A 90 -2.18 -8.31 2.24
N ASN A 91 -2.15 -9.60 1.89
CA ASN A 91 -2.03 -10.69 2.87
C ASN A 91 -0.73 -10.60 3.68
N TYR A 92 0.38 -10.21 3.05
CA TYR A 92 1.63 -9.97 3.76
C TYR A 92 1.47 -8.85 4.80
N ILE A 93 0.89 -7.72 4.41
CA ILE A 93 0.65 -6.57 5.28
C ILE A 93 -0.25 -6.97 6.46
N GLU A 94 -1.39 -7.61 6.20
CA GLU A 94 -2.36 -7.98 7.24
C GLU A 94 -1.78 -8.99 8.24
N LYS A 95 -1.01 -9.99 7.76
CA LYS A 95 -0.35 -10.96 8.65
C LYS A 95 0.69 -10.29 9.54
N ASN A 96 1.54 -9.43 8.98
CA ASN A 96 2.58 -8.76 9.76
C ASN A 96 1.99 -7.75 10.75
N TYR A 97 0.93 -7.06 10.40
CA TYR A 97 0.20 -6.18 11.31
C TYR A 97 -0.46 -6.95 12.47
N ALA A 98 -1.14 -8.06 12.16
CA ALA A 98 -1.75 -8.90 13.19
C ALA A 98 -0.71 -9.46 14.17
N ASN A 99 0.48 -9.82 13.68
CA ASN A 99 1.57 -10.30 14.51
C ASN A 99 2.15 -9.19 15.41
N ALA A 100 2.40 -7.99 14.87
CA ALA A 100 2.90 -6.86 15.64
C ALA A 100 1.94 -6.48 16.79
N LYS A 101 0.63 -6.50 16.53
CA LYS A 101 -0.39 -6.23 17.54
C LYS A 101 -0.39 -7.26 18.67
N LYS A 102 -0.29 -8.56 18.34
CA LYS A 102 -0.19 -9.64 19.35
C LYS A 102 1.01 -9.45 20.27
N THR A 103 2.17 -9.05 19.74
CA THR A 103 3.37 -8.79 20.55
C THR A 103 3.19 -7.62 21.50
N LEU A 104 2.52 -6.54 21.07
CA LEU A 104 2.21 -5.40 21.94
C LEU A 104 1.21 -5.74 23.04
N ASP A 105 0.18 -6.55 22.72
CA ASP A 105 -0.82 -6.98 23.70
C ASP A 105 -0.20 -7.91 24.76
N ILE A 106 0.80 -8.73 24.42
CA ILE A 106 1.53 -9.57 25.39
C ILE A 106 2.39 -8.69 26.32
N ASN A 107 3.12 -7.73 25.77
CA ASN A 107 4.04 -6.89 26.55
C ASN A 107 3.34 -5.87 27.47
N ASN A 108 2.08 -5.51 27.19
CA ASN A 108 1.29 -4.62 28.04
C ASN A 108 0.50 -5.37 29.15
N ASN A 109 0.46 -6.70 29.08
CA ASN A 109 -0.18 -7.57 30.09
C ASN A 109 0.84 -8.33 30.96
N MET A 110 2.14 -8.02 30.82
CA MET A 110 3.24 -8.40 31.72
C MET A 110 3.72 -7.18 32.49
#